data_AF-A0A074T192-F1
#
_entry.id   AF-A0A074T192-F1
#
_cell.length_a   1.000
_cell.length_b   1.000
_cell.length_c   1.000
_cell.angle_alpha   90.00
_cell.angle_beta   90.00
_cell.angle_gamma   90.00
#
_symmetry.space_group_name_H-M   'P 1'
#
loop_
_entity.id
_entity.type
_entity.pdbx_description
1 polymer ?
#
loop_
_entity_poly.entity_id
_entity_poly.type
_entity_poly.pdbx_seq_one_letter_code
_entity_poly.pdbx_strand_id
1 'polypeptide(L)'
;MHRTNSIDYNIIISGRAVHVLEDGSEQEAGPGDVVVQRGTNHRWENRTNDWVRWVSVLVEATPVEVNGKVLGPYTEGIDEHP
;
A
#
# COMPACT_ATOMS: atom_id res chain seq x y z
N MET A 1 -4.40 2.84 -7.73
CA MET A 1 -3.49 3.24 -6.63
C MET A 1 -4.34 3.85 -5.53
N HIS A 2 -3.94 3.75 -4.26
CA HIS A 2 -4.65 4.44 -3.18
C HIS A 2 -3.75 4.75 -1.97
N ARG A 3 -4.21 5.71 -1.15
CA ARG A 3 -3.63 6.10 0.13
C ARG A 3 -4.73 6.15 1.19
N THR A 4 -4.42 5.63 2.37
CA THR A 4 -5.28 5.69 3.56
C THR A 4 -4.57 6.44 4.69
N ASN A 5 -5.35 7.02 5.60
CA ASN A 5 -4.84 7.61 6.84
C ASN A 5 -4.59 6.52 7.88
N SER A 6 -3.62 5.66 7.60
CA SER A 6 -3.31 4.51 8.44
C SER A 6 -1.84 4.13 8.37
N ILE A 7 -1.41 3.40 9.40
CA ILE A 7 -0.26 2.52 9.31
C ILE A 7 -0.77 1.09 9.13
N ASP A 8 -0.25 0.41 8.10
CA ASP A 8 -0.68 -0.95 7.77
C ASP A 8 0.46 -1.94 7.93
N TYR A 9 0.19 -3.05 8.60
CA TYR A 9 1.09 -4.19 8.65
C TYR A 9 0.55 -5.28 7.70
N ASN A 10 1.14 -5.38 6.52
CA ASN A 10 0.75 -6.37 5.52
C ASN A 10 1.68 -7.58 5.63
N ILE A 11 1.16 -8.67 6.19
CA ILE A 11 1.91 -9.89 6.52
C ILE A 11 1.58 -10.95 5.48
N ILE A 12 2.53 -11.26 4.58
CA ILE A 12 2.31 -12.21 3.50
C ILE A 12 2.34 -13.64 4.07
N ILE A 13 1.29 -14.41 3.79
CA ILE A 13 1.12 -15.78 4.31
C ILE A 13 1.39 -16.81 3.21
N SER A 14 1.01 -16.52 1.96
CA SER A 14 1.19 -17.42 0.82
C SER A 14 1.25 -16.63 -0.48
N GLY A 15 2.00 -17.13 -1.47
CA GLY A 15 2.20 -16.46 -2.76
C GLY A 15 3.18 -15.29 -2.67
N ARG A 16 3.30 -14.51 -3.75
CA ARG A 16 4.18 -13.34 -3.84
C ARG A 16 3.42 -12.16 -4.42
N ALA A 17 3.47 -11.01 -3.76
CA ALA A 17 2.87 -9.78 -4.25
C ALA A 17 3.94 -8.73 -4.54
N VAL A 18 3.73 -7.94 -5.59
CA VAL A 18 4.54 -6.77 -5.89
C VAL A 18 3.87 -5.55 -5.28
N HIS A 19 4.58 -4.90 -4.36
CA HIS A 19 4.21 -3.61 -3.79
C HIS A 19 4.74 -2.51 -4.71
N VAL A 20 3.84 -1.64 -5.20
CA VAL A 20 4.20 -0.56 -6.14
C VAL A 20 3.83 0.78 -5.53
N LEU A 21 4.78 1.73 -5.56
CA LEU A 21 4.62 3.09 -5.07
C LEU A 21 4.36 4.09 -6.22
N GLU A 22 3.97 5.31 -5.85
CA GLU A 22 3.64 6.40 -6.78
C GLU A 22 4.80 6.82 -7.70
N ASP A 23 6.05 6.73 -7.22
CA ASP A 23 7.24 7.03 -8.02
C ASP A 23 7.65 5.89 -8.98
N GLY A 24 6.85 4.82 -9.03
CA GLY A 24 7.12 3.63 -9.82
C GLY A 24 8.16 2.69 -9.20
N SER A 25 8.64 2.95 -7.98
CA SER A 25 9.45 1.98 -7.26
C SER A 25 8.60 0.77 -6.87
N GLU A 26 9.24 -0.40 -6.92
CA GLU A 26 8.58 -1.69 -6.71
C GLU A 26 9.42 -2.59 -5.83
N GLN A 27 8.74 -3.36 -4.97
CA GLN A 27 9.37 -4.40 -4.17
C GLN A 27 8.46 -5.63 -4.10
N GLU A 28 9.01 -6.80 -4.35
CA GLU A 28 8.29 -8.05 -4.17
C GLU A 28 8.37 -8.51 -2.71
N ALA A 29 7.23 -8.96 -2.17
CA ALA A 29 7.10 -9.53 -0.83
C ALA A 29 6.53 -10.96 -0.94
N GLY A 30 7.16 -11.90 -0.24
CA GLY A 30 6.79 -13.31 -0.19
C GLY A 30 6.43 -13.79 1.23
N PRO A 31 6.13 -15.08 1.41
CA PRO A 31 5.64 -15.60 2.69
C PRO A 31 6.60 -15.33 3.84
N GLY A 32 6.09 -14.76 4.94
CA GLY A 32 6.87 -14.35 6.11
C GLY A 32 7.31 -12.89 6.08
N ASP A 33 7.30 -12.24 4.91
CA ASP A 33 7.62 -10.82 4.81
C ASP A 33 6.49 -9.95 5.37
N VAL A 34 6.88 -8.81 5.96
CA VAL A 34 5.96 -7.79 6.47
C VAL A 34 6.26 -6.46 5.79
N VAL A 35 5.30 -5.94 5.06
CA VAL A 35 5.36 -4.58 4.52
C VAL A 35 4.69 -3.63 5.50
N VAL A 36 5.49 -2.75 6.10
CA VAL A 36 5.02 -1.68 6.98
C VAL A 36 4.69 -0.45 6.14
N GLN A 37 3.41 -0.27 5.87
CA GLN A 37 2.91 0.80 5.02
C GLN A 37 2.59 2.04 5.86
N ARG A 38 3.30 3.15 5.62
CA ARG A 38 3.20 4.36 6.45
C ARG A 38 2.42 5.47 5.75
N GLY A 39 1.18 5.17 5.35
CA GLY A 39 0.32 6.10 4.63
C GLY A 39 0.84 6.50 3.24
N THR A 40 1.63 5.64 2.57
CA THR A 40 2.08 5.92 1.20
C THR A 40 0.99 5.55 0.19
N ASN A 41 0.97 6.27 -0.94
CA ASN A 41 0.09 5.93 -2.06
C ASN A 41 0.66 4.71 -2.77
N HIS A 42 -0.13 3.64 -2.84
CA HIS A 42 0.36 2.34 -3.26
C HIS A 42 -0.73 1.47 -3.90
N ARG A 43 -0.26 0.41 -4.55
CA ARG A 43 -1.08 -0.69 -5.04
C ARG A 43 -0.33 -2.00 -4.90
N TRP A 44 -1.08 -3.08 -5.05
CA TRP A 44 -0.56 -4.43 -5.04
C TRP A 44 -0.83 -5.06 -6.39
N GLU A 45 0.17 -5.75 -6.93
CA GLU A 45 0.05 -6.52 -8.16
C GLU A 45 0.41 -7.97 -7.87
N ASN A 46 -0.43 -8.89 -8.35
CA ASN A 46 -0.08 -10.30 -8.43
C ASN A 46 0.35 -10.60 -9.86
N ARG A 47 1.67 -10.75 -10.08
CA ARG A 47 2.26 -11.04 -11.40
C ARG A 47 2.52 -12.53 -11.62
N THR A 48 1.81 -13.38 -10.87
CA THR A 48 1.90 -14.84 -10.95
C THR A 48 0.57 -15.43 -11.43
N ASN A 49 0.57 -16.73 -11.75
CA ASN A 49 -0.65 -17.46 -12.11
C ASN A 49 -1.38 -18.07 -10.90
N ASP A 50 -0.79 -17.96 -9.70
CA ASP A 50 -1.33 -18.50 -8.46
C ASP A 50 -1.89 -17.38 -7.58
N TRP A 51 -2.60 -17.73 -6.52
CA TRP A 51 -3.16 -16.76 -5.59
C TRP A 51 -2.13 -16.28 -4.56
N VAL A 52 -2.27 -15.02 -4.14
CA VAL A 52 -1.57 -14.46 -2.98
C VAL A 52 -2.55 -14.29 -1.84
N ARG A 53 -2.11 -14.58 -0.61
CA ARG A 53 -2.86 -14.34 0.61
C ARG A 53 -1.98 -13.66 1.63
N TRP A 54 -2.52 -12.61 2.24
CA TRP A 54 -1.89 -11.92 3.36
C TRP A 54 -2.95 -11.50 4.38
N VAL A 55 -2.49 -11.11 5.57
CA VAL A 55 -3.29 -10.44 6.58
C VAL A 55 -2.83 -8.99 6.66
N SER A 56 -3.77 -8.06 6.62
CA SER A 56 -3.51 -6.64 6.84
C SER A 56 -4.09 -6.23 8.19
N VAL A 57 -3.27 -5.61 9.02
CA VAL A 57 -3.74 -4.90 10.22
C VAL A 57 -3.58 -3.42 9.96
N LEU A 58 -4.69 -2.70 9.88
CA LEU A 58 -4.71 -1.26 9.64
C LEU A 58 -5.00 -0.56 10.96
N VAL A 59 -4.16 0.39 11.33
CA VAL A 59 -4.34 1.24 12.51
C VAL A 59 -4.52 2.67 12.03
N GLU A 60 -5.57 3.34 12.51
CA GLU A 60 -5.81 4.75 12.23
C GLU A 60 -4.57 5.60 12.57
N ALA A 61 -4.20 6.51 11.66
CA ALA A 61 -3.08 7.40 11.84
C ALA A 61 -3.44 8.81 11.35
N THR A 62 -2.71 9.81 11.83
CA THR A 62 -2.77 11.15 11.25
C THR A 62 -2.36 11.11 9.77
N PRO A 63 -2.97 11.93 8.89
CA PRO A 63 -2.56 11.97 7.48
C PRO A 63 -1.07 12.29 7.33
N VAL A 64 -0.46 11.80 6.26
CA VAL A 64 0.97 12.04 5.99
C VAL A 64 1.19 13.52 5.67
N GLU A 65 2.24 14.12 6.24
CA GLU A 65 2.67 15.47 5.91
C GLU A 65 4.06 15.46 5.27
N VAL A 66 4.20 16.11 4.12
CA VAL A 66 5.49 16.25 3.42
C VAL A 66 5.71 17.72 3.12
N ASN A 67 6.79 18.30 3.65
CA ASN A 67 7.15 19.71 3.46
C ASN A 67 6.01 20.69 3.80
N GLY A 68 5.27 20.46 4.90
CA GLY A 68 4.14 21.30 5.31
C GLY A 68 2.83 21.05 4.55
N LYS A 69 2.82 20.15 3.56
CA LYS A 69 1.62 19.77 2.82
C LYS A 69 1.04 18.47 3.38
N VAL A 70 -0.16 18.56 3.92
CA VAL A 70 -0.94 17.39 4.34
C VAL A 70 -1.47 16.66 3.12
N LEU A 71 -1.23 15.35 3.08
CA LEU A 71 -1.67 14.43 2.06
C LEU A 71 -2.79 13.56 2.65
N GLY A 72 -4.03 13.86 2.27
CA GLY A 72 -5.19 13.09 2.70
C GLY A 72 -5.29 11.71 2.05
N PRO A 73 -6.38 10.97 2.36
CA PRO A 73 -6.76 9.78 1.61
C PRO A 73 -6.87 10.11 0.13
N TYR A 74 -6.54 9.13 -0.69
CA TYR A 74 -6.55 9.26 -2.15
C TYR A 74 -6.91 7.92 -2.77
N THR A 75 -7.75 7.93 -3.80
CA THR A 75 -8.03 6.78 -4.64
C THR A 75 -7.98 7.20 -6.10
N GLU A 76 -7.08 6.53 -6.85
CA GLU A 76 -6.91 6.74 -8.28
C GLU A 76 -8.23 6.51 -9.02
N GLY A 77 -8.59 7.40 -9.93
CA GLY A 77 -9.86 7.38 -10.67
C GLY A 77 -11.12 7.81 -9.88
N ILE A 78 -11.01 8.15 -8.60
CA ILE A 78 -12.11 8.75 -7.82
C ILE A 78 -11.78 10.21 -7.48
N ASP A 79 -10.61 10.45 -6.89
CA ASP A 79 -10.21 11.78 -6.40
C ASP A 79 -9.49 12.63 -7.48
N GLU A 80 -9.45 12.14 -8.72
CA GLU A 80 -8.80 12.80 -9.87
C GLU A 80 -9.74 13.66 -10.70
N HIS A 81 -11.06 13.57 -10.47
CA HIS A 81 -12.04 14.42 -11.12
C HIS A 81 -12.19 15.74 -10.35
N PRO A 82 -12.32 16.88 -11.08
CA PRO A 82 -12.24 18.22 -10.50
C PRO A 82 -13.29 18.53 -9.45
#